data_AF-A0A6G1GJ21-F1
#
_entry.id   AF-A0A6G1GJ21-F1
#
_cell.length_a   1.000
_cell.length_b   1.000
_cell.length_c   1.000
_cell.angle_alpha   90.00
_cell.angle_beta   90.00
_cell.angle_gamma   90.00
#
_symmetry.space_group_name_H-M   'P 1'
#
loop_
_entity.id
_entity.type
_entity.pdbx_description
1 polymer ?
#
loop_
_entity_poly.entity_id
_entity_poly.type
_entity_poly.pdbx_seq_one_letter_code
_entity_poly.pdbx_strand_id
1 'polypeptide(L)'
;MRHSHLLTPHGSLNFATVGYPPSTSPSSNTLIVLIHGNSSSSRIFHPLVSPPSPLTTTHRTLLFDLPGHGSSSDAPDPART
;
A
#
# COMPACT_ATOMS: atom_id res chain seq x y z
N MET A 1 -6.41 -0.84 -9.68
CA MET A 1 -5.72 -1.19 -8.41
C MET A 1 -6.55 -2.23 -7.69
N ARG A 2 -5.93 -3.19 -7.00
CA ARG A 2 -6.66 -4.19 -6.20
C ARG A 2 -6.48 -3.88 -4.72
N HIS A 3 -7.58 -3.77 -3.97
CA HIS A 3 -7.55 -3.57 -2.52
C HIS A 3 -7.70 -4.89 -1.78
N SER A 4 -7.12 -4.98 -0.59
CA SER A 4 -7.17 -6.15 0.28
C SER A 4 -6.95 -5.71 1.73
N HIS A 5 -7.41 -6.52 2.68
CA HIS A 5 -7.24 -6.26 4.12
C HIS A 5 -6.36 -7.33 4.76
N LEU A 6 -5.54 -6.91 5.72
CA LEU A 6 -4.71 -7.78 6.56
C LEU A 6 -5.07 -7.55 8.02
N LEU A 7 -5.42 -8.61 8.73
CA LEU A 7 -5.57 -8.57 10.17
C LEU A 7 -4.19 -8.57 10.82
N THR A 8 -3.95 -7.59 11.70
CA THR A 8 -2.70 -7.43 12.44
C THR A 8 -2.98 -7.12 13.92
N PRO A 9 -1.98 -7.17 14.80
CA PRO A 9 -2.13 -6.68 16.18
C PRO A 9 -2.52 -5.19 16.28
N HIS A 10 -2.32 -4.40 15.22
CA HIS A 10 -2.65 -2.98 15.16
C HIS A 10 -3.98 -2.71 14.45
N GLY A 11 -4.82 -3.74 14.29
CA GLY A 11 -6.11 -3.66 13.60
C GLY A 11 -6.10 -4.24 12.19
N SER A 12 -7.20 -4.02 11.47
CA SER A 12 -7.37 -4.41 10.08
C SER A 12 -6.75 -3.34 9.18
N LEU A 13 -5.65 -3.67 8.50
CA LEU A 13 -4.96 -2.75 7.59
C LEU A 13 -5.43 -2.96 6.17
N ASN A 14 -5.86 -1.87 5.52
CA ASN A 14 -6.10 -1.84 4.08
C ASN A 14 -4.78 -1.61 3.33
N PHE A 15 -4.61 -2.33 2.23
CA PHE A 15 -3.56 -2.06 1.27
C PHE A 15 -4.04 -2.28 -0.17
N ALA A 16 -3.49 -1.50 -1.09
CA ALA A 16 -3.68 -1.65 -2.51
C ALA A 16 -2.42 -2.17 -3.20
N THR A 17 -2.59 -3.01 -4.21
CA THR A 17 -1.50 -3.48 -5.07
C THR A 17 -1.66 -2.95 -6.49
N VAL A 18 -0.55 -2.47 -7.06
CA VAL A 18 -0.44 -2.02 -8.46
C VAL A 18 0.86 -2.51 -9.09
N GLY A 19 0.88 -2.49 -10.42
CA GLY A 19 2.00 -2.92 -11.24
C GLY A 19 1.98 -4.40 -11.62
N TYR A 20 2.99 -4.82 -12.38
CA TYR A 20 3.05 -6.19 -12.91
C TYR A 20 3.22 -7.23 -11.81
N PRO A 21 2.63 -8.44 -11.97
CA PRO A 21 2.90 -9.55 -11.08
C PRO A 21 4.42 -9.82 -11.06
N PRO A 22 4.98 -10.27 -9.92
CA PRO A 22 6.40 -10.58 -9.83
C PRO A 22 6.74 -11.57 -10.95
N SER A 23 7.76 -11.25 -11.75
CA SER A 23 8.27 -12.25 -12.69
C SER A 23 8.88 -13.38 -11.86
N THR A 24 8.84 -14.60 -12.41
CA THR A 24 9.40 -15.78 -11.74
C THR A 24 10.92 -15.75 -11.68
N SER A 25 11.57 -14.75 -12.30
CA SER A 25 12.99 -14.51 -12.11
C SER A 25 13.25 -13.88 -10.74
N PRO A 26 14.19 -14.42 -9.93
CA PRO A 26 14.60 -13.82 -8.66
C PRO A 26 15.19 -12.41 -8.79
N SER A 27 15.50 -11.97 -10.02
CA SER A 27 15.96 -10.63 -10.36
C SER A 27 14.84 -9.67 -10.78
N SER A 28 13.57 -10.05 -10.67
CA SER A 28 12.48 -9.25 -11.23
C SER A 28 11.78 -8.38 -10.17
N ASN A 29 11.93 -7.09 -10.39
CA ASN A 29 11.12 -5.98 -9.89
C ASN A 29 11.08 -5.85 -8.36
N THR A 30 11.99 -5.03 -7.84
CA THR A 30 12.02 -4.56 -6.44
C THR A 30 10.61 -4.17 -5.99
N LEU A 31 10.19 -4.67 -4.82
CA LEU A 31 8.91 -4.29 -4.23
C LEU A 31 9.01 -2.88 -3.66
N ILE A 32 8.11 -1.99 -4.07
CA ILE A 32 8.01 -0.66 -3.48
C ILE A 32 6.84 -0.65 -2.50
N VAL A 33 7.07 -0.13 -1.30
CA VAL A 33 6.03 0.12 -0.29
C VAL A 33 5.88 1.63 -0.12
N LEU A 34 4.66 2.12 -0.31
CA LEU A 34 4.31 3.52 -0.16
C LEU A 34 3.51 3.71 1.13
N ILE A 35 4.05 4.55 2.03
CA ILE A 35 3.46 4.91 3.31
C ILE A 35 3.12 6.40 3.28
N HIS A 36 1.85 6.74 3.48
CA HIS A 36 1.38 8.12 3.43
C HIS A 36 1.80 8.94 4.65
N GLY A 37 1.68 10.26 4.57
CA GLY A 37 1.92 11.18 5.68
C GLY A 37 0.75 11.29 6.65
N ASN A 38 0.92 12.09 7.71
CA ASN A 38 -0.10 12.32 8.74
C ASN A 38 -1.44 12.79 8.13
N SER A 39 -2.56 12.33 8.70
CA SER A 39 -3.92 12.69 8.31
C SER A 39 -4.23 12.49 6.82
N SER A 40 -3.61 11.49 6.20
CA SER A 40 -3.77 11.15 4.78
C SER A 40 -4.24 9.70 4.59
N SER A 41 -4.16 9.20 3.36
CA SER A 41 -4.39 7.79 3.01
C SER A 41 -3.57 7.40 1.78
N SER A 42 -3.52 6.13 1.45
CA SER A 42 -2.92 5.58 0.22
C SER A 42 -3.37 6.30 -1.06
N ARG A 43 -4.55 6.92 -1.06
CA ARG A 43 -5.08 7.69 -2.21
C ARG A 43 -4.18 8.84 -2.64
N ILE A 44 -3.34 9.38 -1.75
CA ILE A 44 -2.42 10.46 -2.11
C ILE A 44 -1.40 10.05 -3.17
N PHE A 45 -1.13 8.75 -3.30
CA PHE A 45 -0.21 8.21 -4.31
C PHE A 45 -0.87 7.95 -5.65
N HIS A 46 -2.18 8.17 -5.81
CA HIS A 46 -2.87 7.96 -7.09
C HIS A 46 -2.17 8.66 -8.28
N PRO A 47 -1.69 9.92 -8.18
CA PRO A 47 -0.97 10.55 -9.27
C PRO A 47 0.34 9.84 -9.64
N LEU A 48 0.99 9.15 -8.70
CA LEU A 48 2.23 8.41 -8.93
C LEU A 48 2.00 7.04 -9.56
N VAL A 49 0.83 6.43 -9.37
CA VAL A 49 0.56 5.04 -9.78
C VAL A 49 -0.49 4.90 -10.87
N SER A 50 -1.22 5.97 -11.20
CA SER A 50 -2.20 5.94 -12.29
C SER A 50 -1.50 5.77 -13.64
N PRO A 51 -1.99 4.87 -14.52
CA PRO A 51 -1.42 4.72 -15.85
C PRO A 51 -1.53 6.01 -16.70
N PRO A 52 -0.52 6.33 -17.52
CA PRO A 52 0.79 5.68 -17.60
C PRO A 52 1.71 6.08 -16.43
N SER A 53 2.23 5.11 -15.69
CA SER A 53 3.19 5.34 -14.61
C SER A 53 4.41 4.43 -14.77
N PRO A 54 5.64 4.97 -14.88
CA PRO A 54 6.86 4.17 -14.88
C PRO A 54 6.99 3.28 -13.63
N LEU A 55 6.43 3.73 -12.51
CA LEU A 55 6.50 3.05 -11.22
C LEU A 55 5.69 1.74 -11.24
N THR A 56 4.55 1.73 -11.92
CA THR A 56 3.72 0.52 -12.04
C THR A 56 4.14 -0.40 -13.20
N THR A 57 4.85 0.11 -14.21
CA THR A 57 5.36 -0.74 -15.30
C THR A 57 6.62 -1.51 -14.92
N THR A 58 7.42 -0.97 -14.00
CA THR A 58 8.73 -1.56 -13.62
C THR A 58 8.74 -2.20 -12.25
N HIS A 59 7.83 -1.83 -11.34
CA HIS A 59 7.81 -2.32 -9.97
C HIS A 59 6.43 -2.84 -9.58
N ARG A 60 6.43 -3.88 -8.74
CA ARG A 60 5.25 -4.17 -7.93
C ARG A 60 5.21 -3.17 -6.79
N THR A 61 4.07 -2.53 -6.59
CA THR A 61 3.93 -1.49 -5.57
C THR A 61 2.76 -1.78 -4.65
N LEU A 62 3.00 -1.64 -3.35
CA LEU A 62 2.00 -1.73 -2.28
C LEU A 62 1.77 -0.33 -1.71
N LEU A 63 0.50 0.03 -1.55
CA LEU A 63 0.08 1.28 -0.93
C LEU A 63 -0.68 0.92 0.33
N PHE A 64 -0.21 1.34 1.50
CA PHE A 64 -0.89 1.05 2.77
C PHE A 64 -1.69 2.26 3.26
N ASP A 65 -2.80 1.97 3.91
CA ASP A 65 -3.43 2.89 4.86
C ASP A 65 -2.95 2.53 6.28
N LEU A 66 -2.42 3.51 7.02
CA LEU A 66 -2.02 3.32 8.41
C LEU A 66 -3.24 3.09 9.33
N PRO A 67 -3.07 2.52 10.55
CA PRO A 67 -4.16 2.43 11.52
C PRO A 67 -4.89 3.77 11.70
N GLY A 68 -6.23 3.73 11.71
CA GLY A 68 -7.11 4.90 11.83
C GLY A 68 -7.16 5.82 10.61
N HIS A 69 -6.59 5.40 9.48
CA HIS A 69 -6.55 6.18 8.25
C HIS A 69 -7.18 5.41 7.09
N GLY A 70 -7.69 6.15 6.09
CA GLY A 70 -8.23 5.58 4.86
C GLY A 70 -9.31 4.53 5.11
N SER A 71 -9.05 3.29 4.67
CA SER A 71 -9.94 2.14 4.89
C SER A 71 -9.38 1.12 5.89
N SER A 72 -8.31 1.47 6.61
CA SER A 72 -7.85 0.69 7.77
C SER A 72 -8.75 0.98 8.98
N SER A 73 -8.87 0.01 9.89
CA SER A 73 -9.52 0.26 11.18
C SER A 73 -8.62 1.11 12.07
N ASP A 74 -9.19 1.71 13.11
CA ASP A 74 -8.42 2.25 14.23
C ASP A 74 -7.55 1.17 14.87
N ALA A 75 -6.44 1.60 15.47
CA ALA A 75 -5.62 0.73 16.30
C ALA A 75 -6.39 0.34 17.56
N PRO A 76 -6.36 -0.94 18.00
CA PRO A 76 -6.97 -1.34 19.26
C PRO A 76 -6.37 -0.62 20.48
N ASP A 77 -5.07 -0.27 20.40
CA ASP A 77 -4.35 0.51 21.41
C ASP A 77 -3.49 1.59 20.72
N PRO A 78 -3.99 2.85 20.64
CA PRO A 78 -3.29 3.94 19.97
C PRO A 78 -1.93 4.31 20.58
N ALA A 79 -1.67 3.96 21.85
CA ALA A 79 -0.41 4.26 22.51
C ALA A 79 0.72 3.28 22.12
N ARG A 80 0.40 2.20 21.41
CA ARG A 80 1.33 1.15 20.97
C ARG A 80 1.54 1.11 19.45
N THR A 81 1.09 2.13 18.75
CA THR A 81 1.26 2.31 17.31
C THR A 81 2.42 3.23 16.95
#